data_AF-Q6B4V8-F1
#
_entry.id   AF-Q6B4V8-F1
#
_cell.length_a   1.000
_cell.length_b   1.000
_cell.length_c   1.000
_cell.angle_alpha   90.00
_cell.angle_beta   90.00
_cell.angle_gamma   90.00
#
_symmetry.space_group_name_H-M   'P 1'
#
loop_
_entity.id
_entity.type
_entity.pdbx_description
1 polymer ?
#
loop_
_entity_poly.entity_id
_entity_poly.type
_entity_poly.pdbx_seq_one_letter_code
_entity_poly.pdbx_strand_id
1 'polypeptide(L)' 'RSYILYNIGLIHTSNGEHTKALEYYFRALERNPFLPQALNNMAVICHYRGEQAILQGDSDIAG' A
#
# COMPACT_ATOMS: atom_id res chain seq x y z
N ARG A 1 -16.62 -1.01 -11.18
CA ARG A 1 -15.21 -0.72 -11.56
C ARG A 1 -14.25 -0.62 -10.37
N SER A 2 -14.71 -0.34 -9.14
CA SER A 2 -13.89 -0.31 -7.92
C SER A 2 -13.05 -1.59 -7.71
N TYR A 3 -13.65 -2.77 -7.87
CA TYR A 3 -12.93 -4.04 -7.74
C TYR A 3 -11.81 -4.25 -8.78
N ILE A 4 -11.93 -3.68 -9.99
CA ILE A 4 -10.86 -3.76 -10.99
C ILE A 4 -9.67 -2.92 -10.55
N LEU A 5 -9.92 -1.70 -10.09
CA LEU A 5 -8.89 -0.80 -9.55
C LEU A 5 -8.21 -1.43 -8.33
N TYR A 6 -8.99 -2.02 -7.42
CA TYR A 6 -8.48 -2.76 -6.28
C TYR A 6 -7.58 -3.94 -6.69
N ASN A 7 -8.01 -4.76 -7.66
CA ASN A 7 -7.20 -5.88 -8.13
C ASN A 7 -5.89 -5.44 -8.78
N ILE A 8 -5.88 -4.31 -9.51
CA ILE A 8 -4.65 -3.71 -10.04
C ILE A 8 -3.72 -3.26 -8.90
N GLY A 9 -4.27 -2.63 -7.87
CA GLY A 9 -3.51 -2.27 -6.66
C GLY A 9 -2.90 -3.48 -5.96
N LEU A 10 -3.64 -4.60 -5.92
CA LEU A 10 -3.16 -5.89 -5.40
C LEU A 10 -1.95 -6.40 -6.17
N ILE A 11 -2.01 -6.40 -7.51
CA ILE A 11 -0.89 -6.83 -8.36
C ILE A 11 0.35 -5.96 -8.11
N HIS A 12 0.18 -4.64 -8.05
CA HIS A 12 1.30 -3.73 -7.73
C HIS A 12 1.86 -3.97 -6.32
N THR A 13 1.00 -4.30 -5.34
CA THR A 13 1.45 -4.67 -3.99
C THR A 13 2.33 -5.92 -4.04
N SER A 14 1.91 -6.96 -4.75
CA SER A 14 2.70 -8.19 -4.93
C SER A 14 4.03 -7.97 -5.66
N ASN A 15 4.09 -6.97 -6.54
CA ASN A 15 5.32 -6.59 -7.23
C ASN A 15 6.26 -5.71 -6.40
N GLY A 16 5.89 -5.35 -5.16
CA GLY A 16 6.64 -4.41 -4.32
C GLY A 16 6.50 -2.94 -4.75
N GLU A 17 5.63 -2.65 -5.73
CA GLU A 17 5.37 -1.32 -6.27
C GLU A 17 4.37 -0.55 -5.38
N HIS A 18 4.70 -0.42 -4.10
CA HIS A 18 3.79 0.06 -3.05
C HIS A 18 3.18 1.44 -3.34
N THR A 19 3.94 2.38 -3.92
CA THR A 19 3.42 3.71 -4.27
C THR A 19 2.29 3.64 -5.31
N LYS A 20 2.48 2.82 -6.36
CA LYS A 20 1.44 2.62 -7.39
C LYS A 20 0.23 1.90 -6.81
N ALA A 21 0.47 0.88 -5.96
CA ALA A 21 -0.60 0.15 -5.29
C ALA A 21 -1.52 1.09 -4.49
N LEU A 22 -0.95 2.01 -3.70
CA LEU A 22 -1.69 3.00 -2.93
C LEU A 22 -2.56 3.89 -3.83
N GLU A 23 -2.03 4.38 -4.95
CA GLU A 23 -2.79 5.20 -5.90
C GLU A 23 -4.03 4.46 -6.43
N TYR A 24 -3.87 3.19 -6.83
CA TYR A 24 -4.99 2.39 -7.31
C TYR A 24 -6.02 2.07 -6.21
N TYR A 25 -5.59 1.84 -4.97
CA TYR A 25 -6.50 1.67 -3.85
C TYR A 25 -7.28 2.96 -3.54
N PHE A 26 -6.63 4.13 -3.57
CA PHE A 26 -7.31 5.42 -3.45
C PHE A 26 -8.38 5.59 -4.52
N ARG A 27 -8.04 5.34 -5.80
CA ARG A 27 -9.00 5.41 -6.90
C ARG A 27 -10.14 4.39 -6.77
N ALA A 28 -9.89 3.23 -6.17
CA ALA A 28 -10.93 2.25 -5.87
C ALA A 28 -11.91 2.78 -4.80
N LEU A 29 -11.38 3.45 -3.76
CA LEU A 29 -12.14 4.06 -2.68
C LEU A 29 -12.93 5.30 -3.12
N GLU A 30 -12.40 6.12 -4.03
CA GLU A 30 -13.15 7.23 -4.66
C GLU A 30 -14.42 6.74 -5.37
N ARG A 31 -14.39 5.49 -5.87
CA ARG A 31 -15.54 4.87 -6.56
C ARG A 31 -16.44 4.08 -5.63
N ASN A 32 -15.88 3.45 -4.61
CA ASN A 32 -16.61 2.77 -3.56
C ASN A 32 -15.93 3.03 -2.22
N PRO A 33 -16.41 4.02 -1.44
CA PRO A 33 -15.86 4.33 -0.13
C PRO A 33 -15.98 3.16 0.85
N PHE A 34 -16.95 2.27 0.64
CA PHE A 34 -17.17 1.05 1.44
C PHE A 34 -16.42 -0.14 0.85
N LEU A 35 -15.09 -0.01 0.71
CA LEU A 35 -14.21 -1.10 0.28
C LEU A 35 -13.12 -1.36 1.33
N PRO A 36 -13.46 -2.06 2.45
CA PRO A 36 -12.53 -2.27 3.56
C PRO A 36 -11.27 -3.06 3.14
N GLN A 37 -11.35 -3.87 2.09
CA GLN A 37 -10.19 -4.60 1.55
C GLN A 37 -9.10 -3.66 1.03
N ALA A 38 -9.48 -2.55 0.38
CA ALA A 38 -8.52 -1.55 -0.10
C ALA A 38 -7.84 -0.86 1.08
N LEU A 39 -8.60 -0.46 2.10
CA LEU A 39 -8.07 0.14 3.32
C LEU A 39 -7.12 -0.80 4.06
N ASN A 40 -7.47 -2.10 4.16
CA ASN A 40 -6.61 -3.10 4.81
C ASN A 40 -5.26 -3.23 4.09
N ASN A 41 -5.26 -3.34 2.76
CA ASN A 41 -4.01 -3.44 2.01
C ASN A 41 -3.17 -2.16 2.09
N MET A 42 -3.80 -0.98 2.14
CA MET A 42 -3.09 0.27 2.38
C MET A 42 -2.44 0.30 3.76
N ALA A 43 -3.13 -0.19 4.80
CA ALA A 43 -2.60 -0.28 6.16
C ALA A 43 -1.37 -1.22 6.22
N VAL A 44 -1.44 -2.38 5.56
CA VAL A 44 -0.30 -3.32 5.45
C VAL A 44 0.90 -2.65 4.77
N ILE A 45 0.68 -1.92 3.68
CA ILE A 45 1.75 -1.17 3.00
C ILE A 45 2.37 -0.11 3.93
N CYS A 46 1.55 0.66 4.64
CA CYS A 46 2.04 1.67 5.58
C CYS A 46 2.85 1.05 6.71
N HIS A 47 2.39 -0.07 7.28
CA HIS A 47 3.12 -0.81 8.31
C HIS A 47 4.50 -1.25 7.82
N TYR A 48 4.54 -1.92 6.67
CA TYR A 48 5.78 -2.40 6.05
C TYR A 48 6.78 -1.27 5.77
N ARG A 49 6.30 -0.10 5.29
CA ARG A 49 7.16 1.07 5.07
C ARG A 49 7.66 1.69 6.38
N GLY A 50 6.83 1.69 7.42
CA GLY A 50 7.22 2.15 8.75
C GLY A 50 8.33 1.28 9.34
N GLU A 51 8.17 -0.05 9.28
CA GLU A 51 9.20 -1.00 9.73
C GLU A 51 10.52 -0.83 8.97
N GLN A 52 10.46 -0.69 7.64
CA GLN A 52 11.66 -0.45 6.85
C GLN A 52 12.36 0.87 7.19
N ALA A 53 11.59 1.93 7.44
CA ALA A 53 12.16 3.22 7.81
C ALA A 53 12.88 3.15 9.17
N ILE A 54 12.34 2.40 10.14
CA ILE A 54 12.99 2.13 11.42
C ILE A 54 14.31 1.38 11.19
N LEU A 55 14.27 0.29 10.43
CA LEU A 55 15.47 -0.51 10.14
C LEU A 55 16.56 0.29 9.41
N GLN A 56 16.18 1.17 8.47
CA GLN A 56 17.13 2.04 7.78
C GLN A 56 17.72 3.09 8.72
N GLY A 57 16.91 3.72 9.56
CA GLY A 57 17.38 4.67 10.57
C GLY A 57 18.35 4.05 11.58
N ASP A 58 18.10 2.81 12.01
CA ASP A 58 19.00 2.07 12.90
C ASP A 58 20.31 1.68 12.18
N SER A 59 20.25 1.39 10.88
CA SER A 59 21.44 1.09 10.07
C SER A 59 22.30 2.32 9.81
N ASP A 60 21.69 3.51 9.68
CA ASP A 60 22.41 4.78 9.46
C ASP A 60 23.13 5.26 10.74
N ILE A 61 22.64 4.88 11.93
CA ILE A 61 23.30 5.20 13.22
C ILE A 61 24.49 4.26 13.49
N ALA A 62 24.54 3.08 12.86
CA ALA A 62 25.54 2.05 13.12
C ALA A 62 26.76 2.05 12.15
N GLY A 63 26.82 2.98 11.19
CA GLY A 63 27.92 3.13 10.23
C GLY A 63 28.89 4.25 10.58
#